data_AF-X1B669-F1
#
_entry.id   AF-X1B669-F1
#
_cell.length_a   1.000
_cell.length_b   1.000
_cell.length_c   1.000
_cell.angle_alpha   90.00
_cell.angle_beta   90.00
_cell.angle_gamma   90.00
#
_symmetry.space_group_name_H-M   'P 1'
#
loop_
_entity.id
_entity.type
_entity.pdbx_description
1 polymer ?
#
loop_
_entity_poly.entity_id
_entity_poly.type
_entity_poly.pdbx_seq_one_letter_code
_entity_poly.pdbx_strand_id
1 'polypeptide(L)' 'SKKNLKGKIKCKKTLLIEQGLRNTRLSIKAPLIGIISRLADQKGLDLVEKAMEKIINLGANLIILGTGDVHYPV' A
#
# COMPACT_ATOMS: atom_id res chain seq x y z
N SER A 1 -18.48 -12.14 13.10
CA SER A 1 -17.86 -12.03 14.45
C SER A 1 -16.54 -11.28 14.36
N LYS A 2 -16.33 -10.23 15.18
CA LYS A 2 -15.11 -9.39 15.21
C LYS A 2 -13.80 -10.18 15.40
N LYS A 3 -13.86 -11.43 15.89
CA LYS A 3 -12.69 -12.31 16.10
C LYS A 3 -12.32 -13.18 14.89
N ASN A 4 -13.16 -13.27 13.85
CA ASN A 4 -12.88 -14.08 12.67
C ASN A 4 -12.20 -13.25 11.57
N LEU A 5 -10.86 -13.29 11.52
CA LEU A 5 -10.05 -12.55 10.55
C LEU A 5 -9.83 -13.29 9.22
N LYS A 6 -10.42 -14.47 9.02
CA LYS A 6 -10.23 -15.28 7.79
C LYS A 6 -10.63 -14.50 6.52
N GLY A 7 -11.72 -13.74 6.58
CA GLY A 7 -12.16 -12.88 5.46
C GLY A 7 -11.14 -11.79 5.13
N LYS A 8 -10.57 -11.13 6.14
CA LYS A 8 -9.55 -10.09 5.96
C LYS A 8 -8.28 -10.65 5.32
N ILE A 9 -7.87 -11.87 5.70
CA ILE A 9 -6.73 -12.57 5.08
C ILE A 9 -7.03 -12.88 3.61
N LYS A 10 -8.25 -13.30 3.27
CA LYS A 10 -8.66 -13.53 1.88
C LYS A 10 -8.58 -12.24 1.06
N CYS A 11 -9.18 -11.14 1.54
CA CYS A 11 -9.12 -9.84 0.86
C CYS A 11 -7.68 -9.35 0.68
N LYS A 12 -6.84 -9.48 1.70
CA LYS A 12 -5.41 -9.08 1.63
C LYS A 12 -4.67 -9.86 0.54
N LYS A 13 -4.87 -11.18 0.47
CA LYS A 13 -4.23 -12.01 -0.58
C LYS A 13 -4.65 -11.57 -1.96
N THR A 14 -5.94 -11.38 -2.18
CA THR A 14 -6.48 -10.93 -3.48
C THR A 14 -5.90 -9.58 -3.87
N LEU A 15 -5.91 -8.60 -2.96
CA LEU A 15 -5.36 -7.27 -3.22
C LEU A 15 -3.87 -7.31 -3.59
N LEU A 16 -3.06 -8.11 -2.91
CA LEU A 16 -1.64 -8.24 -3.24
C LEU A 16 -1.44 -8.82 -4.66
N ILE A 17 -2.25 -9.81 -5.05
CA ILE A 17 -2.20 -10.41 -6.39
C ILE A 17 -2.60 -9.38 -7.46
N GLU A 18 -3.71 -8.67 -7.25
CA GLU A 18 -4.22 -7.68 -8.20
C GLU A 18 -3.24 -6.53 -8.45
N GLN A 19 -2.42 -6.18 -7.45
CA GLN A 19 -1.38 -5.14 -7.58
C GLN A 19 -0.01 -5.70 -8.03
N GLY A 20 0.07 -6.97 -8.47
CA GLY A 20 1.31 -7.58 -8.94
C GLY A 20 2.37 -7.85 -7.86
N LEU A 21 2.02 -7.70 -6.58
CA LEU A 21 2.92 -7.99 -5.47
C LEU A 21 3.04 -9.51 -5.25
N ARG A 22 4.24 -9.95 -4.84
CA ARG A 22 4.52 -11.36 -4.54
C ARG A 22 3.54 -11.89 -3.49
N ASN A 23 2.68 -12.84 -3.86
CA ASN A 23 1.78 -13.55 -2.94
C ASN A 23 2.52 -14.67 -2.17
N THR A 24 3.64 -14.31 -1.54
CA THR A 24 4.40 -15.24 -0.70
C THR A 24 3.85 -15.26 0.72
N ARG A 25 4.13 -16.33 1.46
CA ARG A 25 3.81 -16.42 2.90
C ARG A 25 4.39 -15.22 3.68
N LEU A 26 5.57 -14.74 3.27
CA LEU A 26 6.24 -13.60 3.87
C LEU A 26 5.43 -12.31 3.64
N SER A 27 5.00 -12.05 2.40
CA SER A 27 4.17 -10.88 2.04
C SER A 27 2.78 -10.88 2.70
N ILE A 28 2.14 -12.05 2.82
CA ILE A 28 0.85 -12.17 3.52
C ILE A 28 0.99 -11.85 5.02
N LYS A 29 2.13 -12.18 5.63
CA LYS A 29 2.40 -11.90 7.05
C LYS A 29 2.89 -10.47 7.30
N ALA A 30 3.63 -9.89 6.35
CA ALA A 30 4.10 -8.50 6.40
C ALA A 30 2.95 -7.50 6.62
N PRO A 31 3.15 -6.38 7.34
CA PRO A 31 2.15 -5.31 7.38
C PRO A 31 1.78 -4.84 5.97
N LEU A 32 0.51 -4.47 5.77
CA LEU A 32 0.07 -3.86 4.52
C LEU A 32 -0.54 -2.50 4.85
N ILE A 33 0.02 -1.46 4.25
CA ILE A 33 -0.41 -0.07 4.38
C ILE A 33 -1.05 0.32 3.05
N GLY A 34 -2.29 0.79 3.10
CA GLY A 34 -3.01 1.32 1.94
C GLY A 34 -3.25 2.82 2.12
N ILE A 35 -2.86 3.63 1.14
CA ILE A 35 -3.13 5.07 1.12
C ILE A 35 -4.07 5.36 -0.04
N ILE A 36 -5.19 6.01 0.25
CA ILE A 36 -6.15 6.46 -0.76
C ILE A 36 -6.26 7.98 -0.64
N SER A 37 -5.75 8.71 -1.65
CA SER A 37 -5.72 10.17 -1.62
C SER A 37 -5.71 10.77 -3.03
N ARG A 38 -5.88 12.09 -3.15
CA ARG A 38 -5.59 12.81 -4.40
C ARG A 38 -4.08 13.07 -4.50
N LEU A 39 -3.48 12.86 -5.66
CA LEU A 39 -2.06 13.12 -5.95
C LEU A 39 -1.87 14.57 -6.42
N ALA A 40 -2.02 15.54 -5.52
CA ALA A 40 -1.82 16.96 -5.82
C ALA A 40 -0.88 17.57 -4.79
N ASP A 41 -0.10 18.57 -5.21
CA ASP A 41 1.03 19.22 -4.49
C ASP A 41 0.75 19.67 -3.04
N GLN A 42 -0.50 19.68 -2.61
CA GLN A 42 -0.96 20.20 -1.31
C GLN A 42 -1.53 19.10 -0.39
N LYS A 43 -1.12 17.84 -0.52
CA LYS A 43 -1.70 16.73 0.28
C LYS A 43 -0.71 15.67 0.75
N GLY A 44 0.28 16.05 1.56
CA GLY A 44 1.00 15.12 2.47
C GLY A 44 1.72 13.93 1.82
N LEU A 45 1.74 13.85 0.48
CA LEU A 45 2.40 12.79 -0.26
C LEU A 45 3.91 12.95 -0.16
N ASP A 46 4.42 14.18 -0.04
CA ASP A 46 5.83 14.48 0.23
C ASP A 46 6.32 13.80 1.51
N LEU A 47 5.46 13.72 2.54
CA LEU A 47 5.79 13.04 3.79
C LEU A 47 5.80 11.52 3.58
N VAL A 48 4.85 11.00 2.81
CA VAL A 48 4.77 9.58 2.46
C VAL A 48 5.99 9.18 1.64
N GLU A 49 6.41 9.98 0.66
CA GLU A 49 7.60 9.79 -0.16
C GLU A 49 8.86 9.72 0.71
N LYS A 50 9.05 10.69 1.60
CA LYS A 50 10.18 10.72 2.55
C LYS A 50 10.19 9.51 3.50
N ALA A 51 9.02 8.96 3.83
CA ALA A 51 8.89 7.81 4.72
C ALA A 51 8.88 6.46 3.99
N MET A 52 8.66 6.44 2.68
CA MET A 52 8.39 5.24 1.87
C MET A 52 9.55 4.25 1.96
N GLU A 53 10.78 4.72 1.79
CA GLU A 53 11.97 3.87 1.89
C GLU A 53 12.06 3.20 3.27
N LYS A 54 11.85 3.97 4.34
CA LYS A 54 11.86 3.44 5.71
C LYS A 54 10.76 2.41 5.93
N ILE A 55 9.56 2.64 5.39
CA ILE A 55 8.43 1.71 5.50
C ILE A 55 8.75 0.38 4.78
N ILE A 56 9.31 0.44 3.58
CA ILE A 56 9.69 -0.75 2.81
C ILE A 56 10.82 -1.51 3.52
N ASN A 57 11.82 -0.80 4.05
CA ASN A 57 12.93 -1.40 4.79
C ASN A 57 12.49 -2.06 6.11
N LEU A 58 11.36 -1.64 6.69
CA LEU A 58 10.72 -2.33 7.82
C LEU A 58 9.98 -3.61 7.40
N GLY A 59 9.98 -3.95 6.10
CA GLY A 59 9.35 -5.14 5.55
C GLY A 59 7.84 -5.02 5.37
N ALA A 60 7.30 -3.80 5.28
CA ALA A 60 5.89 -3.57 5.01
C ALA A 60 5.61 -3.48 3.50
N ASN A 61 4.43 -3.95 3.10
CA ASN A 61 3.88 -3.66 1.78
C ASN A 61 3.17 -2.30 1.82
N LEU A 62 3.41 -1.47 0.79
CA LEU A 62 2.75 -0.18 0.63
C LEU A 62 1.98 -0.17 -0.71
N ILE A 63 0.70 0.16 -0.66
CA ILE A 63 -0.15 0.39 -1.84
C ILE A 63 -0.68 1.81 -1.76
N ILE A 64 -0.48 2.60 -2.82
CA ILE A 64 -1.00 3.96 -2.94
C ILE A 64 -1.95 3.98 -4.13
N LEU A 65 -3.20 4.36 -3.89
CA LEU A 65 -4.20 4.61 -4.91
C LEU A 65 -4.57 6.08 -4.87
N GLY A 66 -4.38 6.77 -5.97
CA GLY A 66 -4.77 8.16 -6.07
C GLY A 66 -4.96 8.63 -7.49
N THR A 67 -5.65 9.75 -7.60
CA THR A 67 -5.87 10.47 -8.86
C THR A 67 -5.41 11.91 -8.66
N GLY A 68 -4.72 12.47 -9.64
CA GLY A 68 -4.11 13.78 -9.55
C GLY A 68 -3.62 14.28 -10.89
N ASP A 69 -3.14 15.53 -10.91
CA ASP A 69 -2.65 16.16 -12.13
C ASP A 69 -1.27 15.62 -12.50
N VAL A 70 -1.10 15.34 -13.79
CA VAL A 70 0.14 14.82 -14.38
C VAL A 70 1.18 15.95 -14.37
N HIS A 71 1.86 16.15 -13.26
CA HIS A 71 3.04 17.00 -13.21
C HIS A 71 4.23 16.24 -12.66
N TYR A 72 4.79 15.36 -13.50
CA TYR A 72 6.24 15.18 -13.60
C TYR A 72 6.58 14.67 -15.01
N PRO A 73 7.42 15.38 -15.78
CA PRO A 73 7.92 14.86 -17.05
C PRO A 73 8.87 13.68 -16.81
N VAL A 74 8.93 12.84 -17.84
CA VAL A 74 9.87 11.71 -18.03
C VAL A 74 11.33 12.10 -17.85
#